data_AF-A0A3D2WK55-F1
#
_entry.id   AF-A0A3D2WK55-F1
#
_cell.length_a   1.000
_cell.length_b   1.000
_cell.length_c   1.000
_cell.angle_alpha   90.00
_cell.angle_beta   90.00
_cell.angle_gamma   90.00
#
_symmetry.space_group_name_H-M   'P 1'
#
loop_
_entity.id
_entity.type
_entity.pdbx_description
1 polymer ?
#
loop_
_entity_poly.entity_id
_entity_poly.type
_entity_poly.pdbx_seq_one_letter_code
_entity_poly.pdbx_strand_id
1 'polypeptide(L)'
;VTGCDTVNPEGWSARVVWGPNGSVRNYFYDQDKQEACGVGSYSASRTFEAGKWSHVQLEVKLNTAAAPTSGYVKMTVDDQVVAFNKNLHLRSTFNNDSLIQNFMFSTFFGGNTEDWAPSKTVHARFDNFKVVPKGTISSAVQTAIDNTQYSLNRILAPRLYVKDTNTSRSNILQMIGFEDIAAGEHTNEEFEEEYGATQWIVGSSAGRALIDSNRALTTPGQSLKVTMPASASGLETGIKWQMSVPSSRSLSLSYWVYFDGDYNFSSGGILPGLTNVNQSSSQAWQALVSWRESGYLDLDIQNDNSYASHKLNYQGSDARLSKAEWHFIQLKVSLGSTQGQDRAEVWLDHEKVGDLQGLNLAAGLSGNINAMLMSSYLKTDNKSGNQELWFDDVVVSKEPL
;
A
#
# COMPACT_ATOMS: atom_id res chain seq x y z
N VAL A 1 -17.57 27.48 19.14
CA VAL A 1 -16.24 27.13 19.66
C VAL A 1 -15.44 26.32 18.65
N THR A 2 -14.30 26.83 18.23
CA THR A 2 -13.26 25.99 17.61
C THR A 2 -11.98 26.27 18.38
N GLY A 3 -11.48 25.30 19.15
CA GLY A 3 -10.29 25.53 19.95
C GLY A 3 -10.58 26.16 21.32
N CYS A 4 -9.53 26.61 21.98
CA CYS A 4 -9.60 27.09 23.37
C CYS A 4 -10.20 28.51 23.53
N ASP A 5 -10.86 29.01 22.49
CA ASP A 5 -11.48 30.33 22.44
C ASP A 5 -12.84 30.38 23.16
N THR A 6 -13.35 31.59 23.38
CA THR A 6 -14.69 31.81 23.94
C THR A 6 -15.78 31.13 23.10
N VAL A 7 -16.84 30.67 23.75
CA VAL A 7 -17.99 30.07 23.08
C VAL A 7 -18.61 31.05 22.09
N ASN A 8 -18.87 30.56 20.88
CA ASN A 8 -19.65 31.25 19.87
C ASN A 8 -20.79 30.33 19.40
N PRO A 9 -21.97 30.89 19.05
CA PRO A 9 -23.19 30.11 18.86
C PRO A 9 -23.18 29.12 17.69
N GLU A 10 -22.33 29.37 16.71
CA GLU A 10 -22.27 28.62 15.44
C GLU A 10 -21.15 27.59 15.42
N GLY A 11 -20.07 27.81 16.15
CA GLY A 11 -18.91 26.92 16.11
C GLY A 11 -19.02 25.76 17.10
N TRP A 12 -18.46 24.63 16.71
CA TRP A 12 -18.17 23.48 17.57
C TRP A 12 -17.14 22.62 16.85
N SER A 13 -16.47 21.73 17.57
CA SER A 13 -15.67 20.69 16.91
C SER A 13 -15.54 19.45 17.77
N ALA A 14 -15.24 18.33 17.14
CA ALA A 14 -14.94 17.07 17.79
C ALA A 14 -13.77 16.40 17.07
N ARG A 15 -12.85 15.82 17.83
CA ARG A 15 -11.68 15.09 17.31
C ARG A 15 -11.32 13.92 18.21
N VAL A 16 -10.46 13.05 17.69
CA VAL A 16 -9.81 11.98 18.44
C VAL A 16 -8.53 12.53 19.07
N VAL A 17 -8.26 12.16 20.32
CA VAL A 17 -6.97 12.42 20.99
C VAL A 17 -6.45 11.11 21.54
N TRP A 18 -5.17 10.81 21.28
CA TRP A 18 -4.47 9.73 21.99
C TRP A 18 -3.79 10.29 23.25
N GLY A 19 -3.75 9.46 24.28
CA GLY A 19 -3.13 9.74 25.56
C GLY A 19 -1.95 8.81 25.85
N PRO A 20 -1.41 8.89 27.07
CA PRO A 20 -0.37 7.98 27.53
C PRO A 20 -0.78 6.51 27.36
N ASN A 21 0.20 5.67 27.01
CA ASN A 21 0.01 4.22 26.83
C ASN A 21 -1.06 3.84 25.79
N GLY A 22 -1.33 4.72 24.82
CA GLY A 22 -2.28 4.45 23.74
C GLY A 22 -3.75 4.48 24.18
N SER A 23 -4.08 5.11 25.32
CA SER A 23 -5.48 5.44 25.62
C SER A 23 -6.02 6.48 24.63
N VAL A 24 -7.33 6.57 24.48
CA VAL A 24 -7.97 7.53 23.55
C VAL A 24 -9.12 8.25 24.21
N ARG A 25 -9.44 9.46 23.74
CA ARG A 25 -10.66 10.18 24.14
C ARG A 25 -11.29 10.92 22.97
N ASN A 26 -12.60 11.07 23.02
CA ASN A 26 -13.26 12.15 22.30
C ASN A 26 -12.76 13.47 22.89
N TYR A 27 -12.46 14.43 22.03
CA TYR A 27 -12.08 15.76 22.43
C TYR A 27 -12.93 16.74 21.65
N PHE A 28 -13.89 17.37 22.34
CA PHE A 28 -14.89 18.19 21.69
C PHE A 28 -15.09 19.52 22.42
N TYR A 29 -15.64 20.46 21.68
CA TYR A 29 -16.07 21.75 22.17
C TYR A 29 -17.57 21.90 21.90
N ASP A 30 -18.36 21.85 22.97
CA ASP A 30 -19.78 22.12 22.94
C ASP A 30 -20.08 23.51 23.52
N GLN A 31 -21.35 23.92 23.49
CA GLN A 31 -21.79 25.22 23.98
C GLN A 31 -21.76 25.32 25.50
N ASP A 32 -21.75 24.18 26.20
CA ASP A 32 -21.82 24.09 27.65
C ASP A 32 -20.45 23.82 28.30
N LYS A 33 -19.35 23.98 27.53
CA LYS A 33 -17.99 23.68 28.01
C LYS A 33 -17.66 24.46 29.29
N GLN A 34 -17.11 23.75 30.28
CA GLN A 34 -16.67 24.34 31.55
C GLN A 34 -15.16 24.64 31.55
N GLU A 35 -14.41 23.97 30.69
CA GLU A 35 -12.97 24.17 30.53
C GLU A 35 -12.66 25.10 29.37
N ALA A 36 -11.50 25.76 29.43
CA ALA A 36 -11.03 26.62 28.35
C ALA A 36 -10.87 25.82 27.04
N CYS A 37 -10.38 24.59 27.15
CA CYS A 37 -10.08 23.70 26.04
C CYS A 37 -11.10 22.55 25.94
N GLY A 38 -10.90 21.65 24.98
CA GLY A 38 -11.85 20.58 24.68
C GLY A 38 -11.92 19.54 25.80
N VAL A 39 -13.09 18.92 25.93
CA VAL A 39 -13.41 18.01 27.04
C VAL A 39 -13.59 16.58 26.56
N GLY A 40 -13.44 15.63 27.49
CA GLY A 40 -13.68 14.21 27.30
C GLY A 40 -12.79 13.32 28.16
N SER A 41 -13.28 12.12 28.47
CA SER A 41 -12.59 11.12 29.30
C SER A 41 -11.79 10.15 28.44
N TYR A 42 -10.59 9.80 28.90
CA TYR A 42 -9.79 8.73 28.29
C TYR A 42 -10.44 7.36 28.48
N SER A 43 -10.23 6.48 27.50
CA SER A 43 -10.57 5.07 27.55
C SER A 43 -9.88 4.41 28.74
N ALA A 44 -10.60 3.51 29.42
CA ALA A 44 -10.07 2.80 30.58
C ALA A 44 -8.94 1.82 30.21
N SER A 45 -8.94 1.33 28.97
CA SER A 45 -7.94 0.43 28.42
C SER A 45 -7.12 1.10 27.32
N ARG A 46 -5.93 0.53 27.09
CA ARG A 46 -5.11 0.80 25.90
C ARG A 46 -5.93 0.46 24.65
N THR A 47 -5.97 1.41 23.71
CA THR A 47 -6.70 1.29 22.46
C THR A 47 -5.74 1.29 21.27
N PHE A 48 -4.75 2.18 21.27
CA PHE A 48 -3.72 2.21 20.24
C PHE A 48 -2.45 1.47 20.64
N GLU A 49 -1.92 0.74 19.67
CA GLU A 49 -0.65 0.04 19.75
C GLU A 49 0.26 0.48 18.62
N ALA A 50 1.49 0.89 18.97
CA ALA A 50 2.48 1.27 17.98
C ALA A 50 2.83 0.06 17.10
N GLY A 51 2.96 0.29 15.78
CA GLY A 51 3.23 -0.78 14.81
C GLY A 51 1.98 -1.53 14.33
N LYS A 52 0.79 -1.25 14.88
CA LYS A 52 -0.47 -1.86 14.48
C LYS A 52 -1.39 -0.84 13.80
N TRP A 53 -1.98 -1.22 12.67
CA TRP A 53 -3.07 -0.46 12.08
C TRP A 53 -4.35 -0.60 12.93
N SER A 54 -5.04 0.51 13.13
CA SER A 54 -6.35 0.54 13.80
C SER A 54 -7.35 1.27 12.93
N HIS A 55 -8.54 0.71 12.79
CA HIS A 55 -9.66 1.36 12.11
C HIS A 55 -10.38 2.29 13.10
N VAL A 56 -10.34 3.60 12.86
CA VAL A 56 -10.91 4.62 13.75
C VAL A 56 -12.14 5.25 13.12
N GLN A 57 -13.26 5.23 13.85
CA GLN A 57 -14.49 5.90 13.44
C GLN A 57 -14.88 6.96 14.47
N LEU A 58 -15.08 8.20 14.02
CA LEU A 58 -15.64 9.27 14.82
C LEU A 58 -17.03 9.63 14.27
N GLU A 59 -18.06 9.30 15.03
CA GLU A 59 -19.44 9.60 14.71
C GLU A 59 -19.91 10.80 15.52
N VAL A 60 -20.41 11.83 14.82
CA VAL A 60 -20.90 13.06 15.43
C VAL A 60 -22.34 13.30 14.99
N LYS A 61 -23.22 13.56 15.97
CA LYS A 61 -24.60 13.98 15.73
C LYS A 61 -24.85 15.33 16.39
N LEU A 62 -25.35 16.29 15.61
CA LEU A 62 -25.76 17.60 16.12
C LEU A 62 -27.11 17.55 16.84
N ASN A 63 -27.26 18.45 17.81
CA ASN A 63 -28.52 18.73 18.47
C ASN A 63 -29.45 19.60 17.58
N THR A 64 -30.74 19.61 17.90
CA THR A 64 -31.76 20.39 17.18
C THR A 64 -32.39 21.43 18.10
N ALA A 65 -33.11 22.40 17.52
CA ALA A 65 -33.82 23.41 18.31
C ALA A 65 -34.86 22.79 19.25
N ALA A 66 -35.54 21.74 18.80
CA ALA A 66 -36.53 21.01 19.59
C ALA A 66 -35.90 20.09 20.65
N ALA A 67 -34.63 19.73 20.51
CA ALA A 67 -33.90 18.89 21.46
C ALA A 67 -32.44 19.38 21.60
N PRO A 68 -32.21 20.47 22.37
CA PRO A 68 -30.92 21.17 22.43
C PRO A 68 -29.74 20.34 22.93
N THR A 69 -29.99 19.26 23.67
CA THR A 69 -28.96 18.35 24.18
C THR A 69 -28.93 17.01 23.44
N SER A 70 -29.64 16.83 22.31
CA SER A 70 -29.68 15.54 21.62
C SER A 70 -28.39 15.18 20.86
N GLY A 71 -27.36 16.01 20.95
CA GLY A 71 -26.09 15.81 20.28
C GLY A 71 -25.25 14.73 20.94
N TYR A 72 -24.34 14.14 20.18
CA TYR A 72 -23.36 13.19 20.71
C TYR A 72 -22.09 13.11 19.87
N VAL A 73 -21.03 12.62 20.50
CA VAL A 73 -19.78 12.20 19.85
C VAL A 73 -19.47 10.77 20.30
N LYS A 74 -19.29 9.87 19.34
CA LYS A 74 -19.00 8.45 19.58
C LYS A 74 -17.77 8.04 18.79
N MET A 75 -16.83 7.38 19.46
CA MET A 75 -15.64 6.80 18.86
C MET A 75 -15.69 5.30 18.93
N THR A 76 -15.42 4.68 17.78
CA THR A 76 -15.19 3.25 17.65
C THR A 76 -13.77 3.04 17.16
N VAL A 77 -13.04 2.09 17.75
CA VAL A 77 -11.74 1.63 17.26
C VAL A 77 -11.80 0.12 17.10
N ASP A 78 -11.41 -0.39 15.94
CA ASP A 78 -11.47 -1.81 15.59
C ASP A 78 -12.84 -2.43 15.93
N ASP A 79 -13.90 -1.73 15.51
CA ASP A 79 -15.32 -2.06 15.72
C ASP A 79 -15.80 -2.08 17.19
N GLN A 80 -14.94 -1.68 18.15
CA GLN A 80 -15.28 -1.53 19.56
C GLN A 80 -15.54 -0.08 19.94
N VAL A 81 -16.64 0.18 20.66
CA VAL A 81 -16.94 1.54 21.16
C VAL A 81 -16.00 1.86 22.32
N VAL A 82 -15.07 2.78 22.11
CA VAL A 82 -14.02 3.13 23.08
C VAL A 82 -14.32 4.43 23.82
N ALA A 83 -15.14 5.32 23.26
CA ALA A 83 -15.60 6.53 23.92
C ALA A 83 -16.99 6.95 23.41
N PHE A 84 -17.91 7.34 24.30
CA PHE A 84 -19.24 7.81 23.90
C PHE A 84 -19.75 8.92 24.82
N ASN A 85 -19.80 10.14 24.30
CA ASN A 85 -20.29 11.32 24.99
C ASN A 85 -21.68 11.67 24.44
N LYS A 86 -22.71 11.53 25.30
CA LYS A 86 -24.12 11.82 24.99
C LYS A 86 -24.54 13.15 25.64
N ASN A 87 -25.75 13.58 25.32
CA ASN A 87 -26.40 14.75 25.91
C ASN A 87 -25.68 16.07 25.61
N LEU A 88 -25.03 16.16 24.44
CA LEU A 88 -24.20 17.31 24.08
C LEU A 88 -25.04 18.41 23.43
N HIS A 89 -24.79 19.64 23.87
CA HIS A 89 -25.29 20.86 23.23
C HIS A 89 -24.22 21.39 22.28
N LEU A 90 -24.08 20.79 21.10
CA LEU A 90 -23.00 21.13 20.16
C LEU A 90 -23.20 22.50 19.50
N ARG A 91 -24.42 22.89 19.17
CA ARG A 91 -24.72 24.20 18.54
C ARG A 91 -25.92 24.88 19.19
N SER A 92 -25.88 26.21 19.29
CA SER A 92 -27.01 27.01 19.81
C SER A 92 -27.70 27.84 18.73
N THR A 93 -27.06 28.04 17.57
CA THR A 93 -27.70 28.56 16.35
C THR A 93 -28.06 27.40 15.41
N PHE A 94 -29.16 27.53 14.66
CA PHE A 94 -29.69 26.48 13.78
C PHE A 94 -29.77 26.94 12.32
N ASN A 95 -28.65 27.41 11.79
CA ASN A 95 -28.46 27.80 10.38
C ASN A 95 -27.49 26.82 9.68
N ASN A 96 -27.13 27.12 8.43
CA ASN A 96 -26.18 26.31 7.66
C ASN A 96 -24.75 26.39 8.23
N ASP A 97 -24.36 27.55 8.75
CA ASP A 97 -23.01 27.80 9.26
C ASP A 97 -22.65 26.95 10.49
N SER A 98 -23.68 26.51 11.22
CA SER A 98 -23.55 25.65 12.40
C SER A 98 -23.69 24.14 12.10
N LEU A 99 -23.80 23.74 10.83
CA LEU A 99 -23.82 22.32 10.41
C LEU A 99 -22.40 21.71 10.38
N ILE A 100 -22.33 20.40 10.15
CA ILE A 100 -21.06 19.73 9.85
C ILE A 100 -20.67 20.08 8.42
N GLN A 101 -19.69 20.96 8.27
CA GLN A 101 -19.28 21.48 6.95
C GLN A 101 -17.86 21.06 6.55
N ASN A 102 -17.00 20.79 7.54
CA ASN A 102 -15.59 20.58 7.30
C ASN A 102 -15.10 19.28 7.94
N PHE A 103 -14.31 18.54 7.19
CA PHE A 103 -13.38 17.55 7.73
C PHE A 103 -12.01 18.21 7.86
N MET A 104 -11.46 18.23 9.06
CA MET A 104 -10.13 18.78 9.35
C MET A 104 -9.20 17.65 9.73
N PHE A 105 -8.08 17.53 9.01
CA PHE A 105 -7.00 16.62 9.37
C PHE A 105 -5.84 17.40 9.98
N SER A 106 -5.46 17.02 11.20
CA SER A 106 -4.29 17.56 11.91
C SER A 106 -3.79 16.52 12.91
N THR A 107 -2.49 16.33 13.02
CA THR A 107 -1.87 15.39 13.96
C THR A 107 -0.60 15.98 14.55
N PHE A 108 -0.49 15.96 15.87
CA PHE A 108 0.65 16.48 16.63
C PHE A 108 0.57 15.99 18.07
N PHE A 109 1.69 15.97 18.79
CA PHE A 109 1.65 15.82 20.24
C PHE A 109 0.99 17.08 20.82
N GLY A 110 -0.12 16.91 21.55
CA GLY A 110 -0.94 18.04 22.03
C GLY A 110 -0.15 18.99 22.94
N GLY A 111 -0.61 20.23 23.15
CA GLY A 111 0.10 21.23 23.95
C GLY A 111 0.74 22.34 23.10
N ASN A 112 1.36 23.32 23.77
CA ASN A 112 2.00 24.49 23.13
C ASN A 112 3.43 24.75 23.65
N THR A 113 4.03 23.78 24.34
CA THR A 113 5.40 23.86 24.90
C THR A 113 6.22 22.62 24.50
N GLU A 114 7.55 22.72 24.60
CA GLU A 114 8.48 21.65 24.23
C GLU A 114 8.31 20.37 25.07
N ASP A 115 7.80 20.46 26.30
CA ASP A 115 7.59 19.30 27.19
C ASP A 115 6.60 18.27 26.61
N TRP A 116 5.79 18.67 25.63
CA TRP A 116 4.88 17.78 24.92
C TRP A 116 5.53 17.06 23.73
N ALA A 117 6.70 17.50 23.29
CA ALA A 117 7.41 16.90 22.18
C ALA A 117 7.86 15.46 22.53
N PRO A 118 7.87 14.54 21.55
CA PRO A 118 8.42 13.21 21.76
C PRO A 118 9.94 13.30 21.99
N SER A 119 10.49 12.40 22.80
CA SER A 119 11.94 12.35 23.11
C SER A 119 12.84 12.01 21.91
N LYS A 120 12.25 11.65 20.77
CA LYS A 120 12.90 11.38 19.50
C LYS A 120 11.95 11.63 18.34
N THR A 121 12.48 11.71 17.13
CA THR A 121 11.67 11.72 15.91
C THR A 121 10.83 10.44 15.84
N VAL A 122 9.53 10.62 15.61
CA VAL A 122 8.55 9.55 15.47
C VAL A 122 7.63 9.87 14.30
N HIS A 123 6.98 8.85 13.77
CA HIS A 123 6.06 8.96 12.64
C HIS A 123 4.71 8.35 13.01
N ALA A 124 3.63 8.98 12.56
CA ALA A 124 2.29 8.40 12.56
C ALA A 124 1.83 8.28 11.10
N ARG A 125 1.25 7.12 10.75
CA ARG A 125 0.73 6.85 9.40
C ARG A 125 -0.80 6.83 9.47
N PHE A 126 -1.42 7.36 8.43
CA PHE A 126 -2.88 7.44 8.30
C PHE A 126 -3.25 7.03 6.90
N ASP A 127 -4.35 6.29 6.77
CA ASP A 127 -4.82 5.80 5.49
C ASP A 127 -6.35 5.62 5.51
N ASN A 128 -6.97 5.61 4.33
CA ASN A 128 -8.40 5.34 4.11
C ASN A 128 -9.37 6.26 4.87
N PHE A 129 -9.26 7.57 4.68
CA PHE A 129 -10.25 8.52 5.20
C PHE A 129 -11.57 8.40 4.43
N LYS A 130 -12.65 8.16 5.16
CA LYS A 130 -14.01 8.20 4.62
C LYS A 130 -14.90 9.05 5.52
N VAL A 131 -15.60 10.00 4.93
CA VAL A 131 -16.69 10.74 5.58
C VAL A 131 -17.99 10.25 4.98
N VAL A 132 -18.86 9.68 5.81
CA VAL A 132 -20.19 9.25 5.40
C VAL A 132 -21.24 9.94 6.25
N PRO A 133 -22.36 10.35 5.65
CA PRO A 133 -23.51 10.75 6.43
C PRO A 133 -24.06 9.55 7.20
N LYS A 134 -24.68 9.83 8.35
CA LYS A 134 -25.32 8.81 9.17
C LYS A 134 -26.67 9.30 9.69
N GLY A 135 -27.69 8.46 9.55
CA GLY A 135 -29.08 8.79 9.88
C GLY A 135 -29.85 9.37 8.71
N THR A 136 -31.00 10.00 8.99
CA THR A 136 -31.84 10.65 7.97
C THR A 136 -31.11 11.87 7.41
N ILE A 137 -30.87 11.87 6.11
CA ILE A 137 -30.23 12.98 5.38
C ILE A 137 -31.21 13.72 4.49
N SER A 138 -30.90 14.98 4.20
CA SER A 138 -31.70 15.77 3.26
C SER A 138 -31.56 15.24 1.84
N SER A 139 -32.56 15.47 1.00
CA SER A 139 -32.50 15.10 -0.42
C SER A 139 -31.31 15.73 -1.13
N ALA A 140 -30.89 16.94 -0.75
CA ALA A 140 -29.69 17.59 -1.31
C ALA A 140 -28.40 16.84 -0.95
N VAL A 141 -28.27 16.35 0.29
CA VAL A 141 -27.13 15.53 0.71
C VAL A 141 -27.19 14.17 0.03
N GLN A 142 -28.39 13.56 -0.09
CA GLN A 142 -28.57 12.32 -0.84
C GLN A 142 -28.18 12.48 -2.31
N THR A 143 -28.63 13.53 -2.99
CA THR A 143 -28.25 13.83 -4.37
C THR A 143 -26.75 14.12 -4.51
N ALA A 144 -26.12 14.80 -3.55
CA ALA A 144 -24.67 14.99 -3.55
C ALA A 144 -23.94 13.64 -3.42
N ILE A 145 -24.40 12.75 -2.54
CA ILE A 145 -23.87 11.38 -2.41
C ILE A 145 -24.04 10.63 -3.74
N ASP A 146 -25.25 10.61 -4.29
CA ASP A 146 -25.62 9.89 -5.52
C ASP A 146 -24.80 10.41 -6.73
N ASN A 147 -24.55 11.72 -6.80
CA ASN A 147 -23.70 12.32 -7.84
C ASN A 147 -22.20 12.07 -7.60
N THR A 148 -21.78 11.78 -6.35
CA THR A 148 -20.42 11.33 -6.01
C THR A 148 -20.26 9.80 -6.01
N GLN A 149 -21.28 9.01 -6.35
CA GLN A 149 -21.26 7.54 -6.25
C GLN A 149 -20.34 6.81 -7.24
N TYR A 150 -19.49 7.50 -7.99
CA TYR A 150 -18.34 6.86 -8.65
C TYR A 150 -17.14 6.61 -7.71
N SER A 151 -17.18 6.99 -6.42
CA SER A 151 -16.00 6.83 -5.54
C SER A 151 -16.25 6.29 -4.13
N LEU A 152 -17.46 5.82 -3.77
CA LEU A 152 -17.78 5.61 -2.35
C LEU A 152 -18.57 4.31 -2.05
N ASN A 153 -17.94 3.14 -2.12
CA ASN A 153 -18.47 1.93 -1.46
C ASN A 153 -17.41 0.92 -0.96
N ARG A 154 -16.71 1.26 0.12
CA ARG A 154 -16.39 0.47 1.34
C ARG A 154 -15.21 1.15 2.06
N ILE A 155 -15.14 1.10 3.39
CA ILE A 155 -13.86 1.40 4.07
C ILE A 155 -13.01 0.15 3.85
N LEU A 156 -11.96 0.31 3.07
CA LEU A 156 -11.08 -0.76 2.64
C LEU A 156 -10.01 -0.98 3.71
N ALA A 157 -9.36 -2.14 3.74
CA ALA A 157 -8.08 -2.27 4.44
C ALA A 157 -7.09 -1.22 3.87
N PRO A 158 -6.13 -0.68 4.66
CA PRO A 158 -5.19 0.36 4.25
C PRO A 158 -4.75 0.18 2.79
N ARG A 159 -5.13 1.12 1.91
CA ARG A 159 -4.78 1.14 0.50
C ARG A 159 -3.78 2.26 0.30
N LEU A 160 -2.62 1.95 -0.27
CA LEU A 160 -1.69 2.97 -0.74
C LEU A 160 -2.21 3.57 -2.06
N TYR A 161 -3.34 4.28 -2.00
CA TYR A 161 -3.92 4.96 -3.16
C TYR A 161 -3.08 6.21 -3.46
N VAL A 162 -2.44 6.25 -4.63
CA VAL A 162 -1.94 7.52 -5.16
C VAL A 162 -2.37 7.68 -6.59
N LYS A 163 -3.54 8.30 -6.71
CA LYS A 163 -4.01 8.93 -7.92
C LYS A 163 -3.59 10.40 -7.82
N ASP A 164 -2.47 10.79 -8.41
CA ASP A 164 -2.39 12.07 -9.14
C ASP A 164 -1.06 12.29 -9.88
N THR A 165 -1.21 12.83 -11.08
CA THR A 165 -0.24 13.07 -12.14
C THR A 165 0.60 14.34 -11.96
N ASN A 166 0.78 14.82 -10.72
CA ASN A 166 1.58 16.02 -10.44
C ASN A 166 2.57 15.81 -9.28
N THR A 167 3.81 15.47 -9.65
CA THR A 167 5.07 16.01 -9.10
C THR A 167 5.05 16.53 -7.65
N SER A 168 4.95 15.61 -6.70
CA SER A 168 5.59 15.73 -5.37
C SER A 168 5.84 14.34 -4.75
N ARG A 169 6.37 13.42 -5.55
CA ARG A 169 6.94 12.14 -5.08
C ARG A 169 8.43 12.19 -5.36
N SER A 170 9.24 12.64 -4.40
CA SER A 170 10.69 12.61 -4.59
C SER A 170 11.22 11.18 -4.78
N ASN A 171 10.46 10.14 -4.37
CA ASN A 171 10.91 8.76 -4.31
C ASN A 171 10.27 7.79 -5.31
N ILE A 172 9.02 7.94 -5.77
CA ILE A 172 8.41 7.01 -6.74
C ILE A 172 8.67 7.49 -8.16
N LEU A 173 9.16 6.58 -9.01
CA LEU A 173 9.58 6.86 -10.37
C LEU A 173 8.60 6.32 -11.42
N GLN A 174 7.98 5.17 -11.14
CA GLN A 174 7.02 4.51 -12.03
C GLN A 174 6.10 3.61 -11.22
N MET A 175 4.84 3.45 -11.65
CA MET A 175 3.85 2.60 -10.98
C MET A 175 2.88 2.00 -12.01
N ILE A 176 2.48 0.76 -11.81
CA ILE A 176 1.46 0.03 -12.57
C ILE A 176 0.50 -0.58 -11.56
N GLY A 177 -0.71 -0.03 -11.45
CA GLY A 177 -1.76 -0.55 -10.56
C GLY A 177 -2.83 -1.38 -11.28
N PHE A 178 -2.76 -1.55 -12.60
CA PHE A 178 -3.74 -2.28 -13.44
C PHE A 178 -5.19 -1.73 -13.46
N GLU A 179 -5.54 -0.79 -12.58
CA GLU A 179 -6.90 -0.27 -12.43
C GLU A 179 -7.46 0.48 -13.64
N ASP A 180 -6.60 1.12 -14.42
CA ASP A 180 -7.00 1.93 -15.57
C ASP A 180 -6.98 1.14 -16.90
N ILE A 181 -6.70 -0.17 -16.82
CA ILE A 181 -6.57 -1.07 -17.98
C ILE A 181 -7.88 -1.85 -18.15
N ALA A 182 -8.32 -2.07 -19.39
CA ALA A 182 -9.54 -2.86 -19.62
C ALA A 182 -9.38 -4.29 -19.11
N ALA A 183 -10.37 -4.78 -18.35
CA ALA A 183 -10.41 -6.18 -17.91
C ALA A 183 -10.46 -7.14 -19.12
N GLY A 184 -9.74 -8.26 -19.04
CA GLY A 184 -9.70 -9.30 -20.08
C GLY A 184 -8.30 -9.60 -20.61
N GLU A 185 -8.27 -10.34 -21.70
CA GLU A 185 -7.04 -10.66 -22.44
C GLU A 185 -6.59 -9.48 -23.28
N HIS A 186 -5.27 -9.37 -23.46
CA HIS A 186 -4.65 -8.37 -24.32
C HIS A 186 -3.57 -9.04 -25.18
N THR A 187 -3.40 -8.53 -26.38
CA THR A 187 -2.33 -8.88 -27.30
C THR A 187 -0.97 -8.36 -26.81
N ASN A 188 0.11 -8.88 -27.40
CA ASN A 188 1.45 -8.36 -27.15
C ASN A 188 1.55 -6.87 -27.55
N GLU A 189 0.90 -6.47 -28.63
CA GLU A 189 0.87 -5.08 -29.11
C GLU A 189 0.18 -4.15 -28.09
N GLU A 190 -0.97 -4.54 -27.54
CA GLU A 190 -1.66 -3.80 -26.49
C GLU A 190 -0.81 -3.71 -25.20
N PHE A 191 -0.10 -4.78 -24.83
CA PHE A 191 0.86 -4.75 -23.72
C PHE A 191 2.04 -3.79 -23.98
N GLU A 192 2.53 -3.73 -25.22
CA GLU A 192 3.60 -2.80 -25.60
C GLU A 192 3.16 -1.35 -25.44
N GLU A 193 1.96 -1.02 -25.93
CA GLU A 193 1.36 0.30 -25.83
C GLU A 193 1.06 0.71 -24.39
N GLU A 194 0.45 -0.17 -23.60
CA GLU A 194 0.00 0.12 -22.24
C GLU A 194 1.16 0.24 -21.25
N TYR A 195 2.14 -0.65 -21.33
CA TYR A 195 3.24 -0.71 -20.35
C TYR A 195 4.54 -0.09 -20.86
N GLY A 196 4.60 0.42 -22.09
CA GLY A 196 5.85 0.88 -22.70
C GLY A 196 6.92 -0.21 -22.67
N ALA A 197 6.50 -1.47 -22.93
CA ALA A 197 7.41 -2.60 -22.95
C ALA A 197 8.45 -2.37 -24.05
N THR A 198 9.72 -2.62 -23.73
CA THR A 198 10.82 -2.32 -24.64
C THR A 198 11.28 -3.52 -25.43
N GLN A 199 11.23 -4.73 -24.86
CA GLN A 199 11.57 -6.00 -25.51
C GLN A 199 10.92 -7.21 -24.80
N TRP A 200 10.87 -8.34 -25.52
CA TRP A 200 10.52 -9.68 -25.03
C TRP A 200 9.15 -9.81 -24.38
N ILE A 201 8.07 -9.50 -25.10
CA ILE A 201 6.71 -9.76 -24.64
C ILE A 201 6.36 -11.22 -24.95
N VAL A 202 6.18 -12.03 -23.91
CA VAL A 202 5.90 -13.46 -24.00
C VAL A 202 4.71 -13.77 -23.11
N GLY A 203 3.72 -14.49 -23.63
CA GLY A 203 2.60 -15.02 -22.85
C GLY A 203 1.28 -14.27 -22.98
N SER A 204 1.29 -12.97 -23.29
CA SER A 204 0.04 -12.20 -23.45
C SER A 204 -0.82 -12.75 -24.60
N SER A 205 -0.31 -12.73 -25.84
CA SER A 205 -1.01 -13.32 -27.00
C SER A 205 -1.20 -14.85 -26.92
N ALA A 206 -0.60 -15.52 -25.92
CA ALA A 206 -0.80 -16.94 -25.66
C ALA A 206 -1.91 -17.22 -24.62
N GLY A 207 -2.64 -16.19 -24.17
CA GLY A 207 -3.70 -16.30 -23.16
C GLY A 207 -3.17 -16.62 -21.75
N ARG A 208 -1.89 -16.36 -21.48
CA ARG A 208 -1.26 -16.63 -20.17
C ARG A 208 -1.26 -15.42 -19.25
N ALA A 209 -1.71 -14.27 -19.74
CA ALA A 209 -1.88 -13.08 -18.94
C ALA A 209 -3.20 -12.40 -19.26
N LEU A 210 -3.89 -11.94 -18.22
CA LEU A 210 -5.17 -11.25 -18.34
C LEU A 210 -5.34 -10.27 -17.18
N ILE A 211 -6.06 -9.19 -17.43
CA ILE A 211 -6.45 -8.23 -16.40
C ILE A 211 -7.71 -8.76 -15.72
N ASP A 212 -7.59 -9.20 -14.47
CA ASP A 212 -8.64 -9.85 -13.70
C ASP A 212 -9.27 -8.86 -12.72
N SER A 213 -10.58 -8.65 -12.87
CA SER A 213 -11.39 -7.80 -12.01
C SER A 213 -12.07 -8.56 -10.86
N ASN A 214 -11.91 -9.89 -10.80
CA ASN A 214 -12.49 -10.74 -9.76
C ASN A 214 -11.53 -10.98 -8.59
N ARG A 215 -10.23 -10.85 -8.84
CA ARG A 215 -9.18 -11.04 -7.84
C ARG A 215 -8.14 -9.95 -8.03
N ALA A 216 -8.16 -8.99 -7.12
CA ALA A 216 -7.19 -7.92 -7.03
C ALA A 216 -6.85 -7.67 -5.56
N LEU A 217 -5.74 -6.98 -5.28
CA LEU A 217 -5.38 -6.60 -3.91
C LEU A 217 -6.51 -5.80 -3.28
N THR A 218 -7.18 -5.01 -4.11
CA THR A 218 -8.29 -4.19 -3.70
C THR A 218 -9.59 -4.60 -4.42
N THR A 219 -10.73 -4.57 -3.71
CA THR A 219 -12.03 -4.90 -4.32
C THR A 219 -13.06 -3.80 -4.06
N PRO A 220 -13.67 -3.16 -5.09
CA PRO A 220 -13.37 -3.37 -6.50
C PRO A 220 -11.94 -2.92 -6.82
N GLY A 221 -11.34 -3.62 -7.78
CA GLY A 221 -10.00 -3.39 -8.29
C GLY A 221 -9.67 -4.37 -9.42
N GLN A 222 -8.51 -4.19 -10.05
CA GLN A 222 -8.02 -5.03 -11.13
C GLN A 222 -6.58 -5.44 -10.83
N SER A 223 -6.20 -6.65 -11.24
CA SER A 223 -4.83 -7.10 -11.12
C SER A 223 -4.41 -7.92 -12.33
N LEU A 224 -3.11 -8.10 -12.51
CA LEU A 224 -2.59 -8.97 -13.56
C LEU A 224 -2.63 -10.41 -13.10
N LYS A 225 -3.53 -11.22 -13.66
CA LYS A 225 -3.50 -12.66 -13.52
C LYS A 225 -2.51 -13.27 -14.52
N VAL A 226 -1.70 -14.20 -14.03
CA VAL A 226 -0.75 -15.00 -14.81
C VAL A 226 -1.11 -16.47 -14.68
N THR A 227 -1.36 -17.11 -15.82
CA THR A 227 -1.62 -18.55 -15.92
C THR A 227 -0.38 -19.27 -16.40
N MET A 228 0.09 -20.23 -15.61
CA MET A 228 1.18 -21.14 -15.96
C MET A 228 0.59 -22.47 -16.45
N PRO A 229 0.58 -22.77 -17.76
CA PRO A 229 -0.09 -23.96 -18.26
C PRO A 229 0.60 -25.24 -17.80
N ALA A 230 -0.19 -26.29 -17.58
CA ALA A 230 0.34 -27.64 -17.32
C ALA A 230 1.16 -28.19 -18.50
N SER A 231 0.81 -27.78 -19.71
CA SER A 231 1.40 -28.25 -20.98
C SER A 231 2.68 -27.50 -21.39
N ALA A 232 2.98 -26.37 -20.75
CA ALA A 232 4.14 -25.56 -21.12
C ALA A 232 5.39 -26.05 -20.38
N SER A 233 6.52 -26.11 -21.10
CA SER A 233 7.86 -26.42 -20.57
C SER A 233 8.86 -25.29 -20.83
N GLY A 234 9.94 -25.25 -20.05
CA GLY A 234 11.04 -24.28 -20.23
C GLY A 234 10.78 -22.84 -19.75
N LEU A 235 11.54 -21.89 -20.29
CA LEU A 235 11.55 -20.47 -19.87
C LEU A 235 10.30 -19.66 -20.27
N GLU A 236 9.38 -20.28 -21.00
CA GLU A 236 8.17 -19.64 -21.51
C GLU A 236 6.92 -20.17 -20.82
N THR A 237 7.00 -20.60 -19.56
CA THR A 237 5.84 -21.22 -18.88
C THR A 237 4.83 -20.24 -18.30
N GLY A 238 5.12 -18.95 -18.28
CA GLY A 238 4.20 -17.90 -17.81
C GLY A 238 4.27 -16.64 -18.66
N ILE A 239 4.66 -15.52 -18.03
CA ILE A 239 4.78 -14.21 -18.68
C ILE A 239 6.18 -13.63 -18.54
N LYS A 240 6.59 -12.90 -19.57
CA LYS A 240 7.78 -12.05 -19.55
C LYS A 240 7.51 -10.79 -20.34
N TRP A 241 7.91 -9.64 -19.81
CA TRP A 241 8.21 -8.43 -20.57
C TRP A 241 9.19 -7.57 -19.81
N GLN A 242 9.82 -6.65 -20.53
CA GLN A 242 10.83 -5.74 -20.00
C GLN A 242 10.37 -4.30 -20.17
N MET A 243 10.47 -3.50 -19.12
CA MET A 243 10.12 -2.08 -19.15
C MET A 243 11.35 -1.24 -18.85
N SER A 244 11.51 -0.14 -19.58
CA SER A 244 12.52 0.86 -19.23
C SER A 244 12.13 1.58 -17.95
N VAL A 245 13.13 1.87 -17.11
CA VAL A 245 12.98 2.69 -15.90
C VAL A 245 14.06 3.79 -15.92
N PRO A 246 13.90 4.88 -15.16
CA PRO A 246 14.92 5.93 -15.10
C PRO A 246 16.29 5.36 -14.69
N SER A 247 17.29 5.60 -15.52
CA SER A 247 18.65 5.10 -15.31
C SER A 247 19.22 5.59 -13.98
N SER A 248 19.61 4.66 -13.10
CA SER A 248 20.10 4.96 -11.77
C SER A 248 21.09 3.89 -11.29
N ARG A 249 21.91 4.24 -10.29
CA ARG A 249 22.77 3.27 -9.59
C ARG A 249 22.09 2.69 -8.35
N SER A 250 20.93 3.20 -7.95
CA SER A 250 20.14 2.62 -6.87
C SER A 250 18.66 2.76 -7.18
N LEU A 251 17.92 1.65 -7.12
CA LEU A 251 16.47 1.59 -7.30
C LEU A 251 15.88 0.51 -6.41
N SER A 252 14.62 0.71 -6.05
CA SER A 252 13.75 -0.27 -5.43
C SER A 252 12.62 -0.63 -6.38
N LEU A 253 12.35 -1.92 -6.53
CA LEU A 253 11.16 -2.49 -7.13
C LEU A 253 10.28 -3.02 -6.00
N SER A 254 8.98 -2.78 -6.04
CA SER A 254 8.02 -3.42 -5.16
C SER A 254 6.76 -3.84 -5.89
N TYR A 255 6.09 -4.87 -5.41
CA TYR A 255 4.83 -5.36 -5.98
C TYR A 255 4.12 -6.25 -4.97
N TRP A 256 2.80 -6.37 -5.15
CA TRP A 256 2.01 -7.40 -4.49
C TRP A 256 1.93 -8.65 -5.35
N VAL A 257 1.95 -9.82 -4.70
CA VAL A 257 1.78 -11.11 -5.37
C VAL A 257 0.81 -12.00 -4.59
N TYR A 258 -0.06 -12.71 -5.30
CA TYR A 258 -0.98 -13.70 -4.74
C TYR A 258 -0.84 -15.01 -5.50
N PHE A 259 -0.71 -16.12 -4.78
CA PHE A 259 -0.71 -17.46 -5.36
C PHE A 259 -2.04 -18.15 -5.08
N ASP A 260 -2.62 -18.85 -6.06
CA ASP A 260 -3.91 -19.52 -5.85
C ASP A 260 -3.85 -20.55 -4.71
N GLY A 261 -5.02 -20.86 -4.11
CA GLY A 261 -5.10 -21.74 -2.94
C GLY A 261 -4.57 -23.15 -3.17
N ASP A 262 -4.67 -23.65 -4.40
CA ASP A 262 -4.16 -24.96 -4.83
C ASP A 262 -2.79 -24.88 -5.53
N TYR A 263 -2.13 -23.72 -5.53
CA TYR A 263 -0.84 -23.53 -6.18
C TYR A 263 0.23 -24.49 -5.64
N ASN A 264 1.06 -25.03 -6.52
CA ASN A 264 2.10 -26.01 -6.22
C ASN A 264 3.48 -25.35 -6.30
N PHE A 265 4.06 -25.09 -5.12
CA PHE A 265 5.41 -24.52 -5.01
C PHE A 265 6.54 -25.51 -5.33
N SER A 266 6.27 -26.82 -5.53
CA SER A 266 7.32 -27.84 -5.73
C SER A 266 8.28 -27.51 -6.87
N SER A 267 7.79 -26.76 -7.86
CA SER A 267 8.52 -26.55 -9.10
C SER A 267 9.44 -25.32 -9.08
N GLY A 268 9.32 -24.48 -8.05
CA GLY A 268 10.00 -23.18 -7.96
C GLY A 268 9.71 -22.25 -9.14
N GLY A 269 10.13 -21.00 -9.06
CA GLY A 269 9.97 -20.07 -10.17
C GLY A 269 10.63 -18.74 -9.94
N ILE A 270 10.52 -17.88 -10.95
CA ILE A 270 11.10 -16.53 -10.96
C ILE A 270 9.99 -15.51 -10.75
N LEU A 271 10.28 -14.47 -9.99
CA LEU A 271 9.44 -13.28 -9.80
C LEU A 271 10.12 -12.04 -10.40
N PRO A 272 9.39 -10.92 -10.52
CA PRO A 272 9.90 -9.69 -11.10
C PRO A 272 11.15 -9.15 -10.39
N GLY A 273 11.99 -8.46 -11.16
CA GLY A 273 13.27 -7.94 -10.68
C GLY A 273 13.81 -6.77 -11.49
N LEU A 274 15.07 -6.42 -11.21
CA LEU A 274 15.78 -5.30 -11.81
C LEU A 274 16.94 -5.80 -12.67
N THR A 275 17.20 -5.08 -13.76
CA THR A 275 18.23 -5.42 -14.74
C THR A 275 18.80 -4.15 -15.37
N ASN A 276 19.85 -4.33 -16.16
CA ASN A 276 20.25 -3.36 -17.17
C ASN A 276 19.97 -3.87 -18.60
N VAL A 277 19.74 -2.93 -19.52
CA VAL A 277 19.50 -3.15 -20.95
C VAL A 277 20.35 -2.18 -21.77
N ASN A 278 20.64 -2.52 -23.02
CA ASN A 278 21.43 -1.71 -23.99
C ASN A 278 22.94 -1.59 -23.74
N GLN A 279 23.57 -2.58 -23.09
CA GLN A 279 25.03 -2.73 -23.12
C GLN A 279 25.40 -3.94 -24.00
N SER A 280 26.67 -4.07 -24.41
CA SER A 280 27.13 -5.32 -25.03
C SER A 280 26.77 -6.52 -24.14
N SER A 281 26.55 -7.69 -24.73
CA SER A 281 26.23 -8.95 -24.03
C SER A 281 27.35 -9.48 -23.09
N SER A 282 28.25 -8.60 -22.65
CA SER A 282 29.31 -8.84 -21.68
C SER A 282 29.13 -7.98 -20.42
N GLN A 283 28.03 -7.22 -20.34
CA GLN A 283 27.70 -6.30 -19.25
C GLN A 283 26.26 -6.44 -18.77
N ALA A 284 25.51 -7.47 -19.22
CA ALA A 284 24.14 -7.68 -18.79
C ALA A 284 24.11 -8.35 -17.42
N TRP A 285 23.22 -7.90 -16.55
CA TRP A 285 23.01 -8.49 -15.24
C TRP A 285 21.54 -8.41 -14.81
N GLN A 286 21.10 -9.36 -13.99
CA GLN A 286 19.74 -9.44 -13.45
C GLN A 286 19.80 -9.74 -11.94
N ALA A 287 18.90 -9.09 -11.19
CA ALA A 287 18.60 -9.43 -9.81
C ALA A 287 17.09 -9.73 -9.73
N LEU A 288 16.73 -10.99 -9.47
CA LEU A 288 15.37 -11.50 -9.52
C LEU A 288 15.02 -12.20 -8.21
N VAL A 289 13.86 -11.87 -7.63
CA VAL A 289 13.32 -12.68 -6.53
C VAL A 289 12.82 -14.00 -7.13
N SER A 290 12.92 -15.08 -6.39
CA SER A 290 12.45 -16.40 -6.83
C SER A 290 11.74 -17.12 -5.71
N TRP A 291 10.69 -17.88 -6.03
CA TRP A 291 10.19 -18.88 -5.09
C TRP A 291 10.85 -20.24 -5.32
N ARG A 292 10.84 -21.05 -4.27
CA ARG A 292 11.36 -22.40 -4.20
C ARG A 292 10.29 -23.33 -3.66
N GLU A 293 10.66 -24.60 -3.50
CA GLU A 293 9.81 -25.59 -2.86
C GLU A 293 9.25 -25.05 -1.55
N SER A 294 7.99 -25.40 -1.27
CA SER A 294 7.26 -24.93 -0.10
C SER A 294 7.00 -23.41 -0.04
N GLY A 295 7.44 -22.61 -1.01
CA GLY A 295 7.24 -21.16 -1.05
C GLY A 295 8.41 -20.35 -0.49
N TYR A 296 9.54 -20.98 -0.16
CA TYR A 296 10.74 -20.25 0.27
C TYR A 296 11.21 -19.27 -0.80
N LEU A 297 11.78 -18.15 -0.36
CA LEU A 297 12.32 -17.16 -1.27
C LEU A 297 13.85 -17.22 -1.37
N ASP A 298 14.32 -17.10 -2.61
CA ASP A 298 15.72 -16.86 -2.95
C ASP A 298 15.85 -15.53 -3.70
N LEU A 299 17.03 -14.92 -3.66
CA LEU A 299 17.45 -13.88 -4.59
C LEU A 299 18.43 -14.48 -5.61
N ASP A 300 18.03 -14.42 -6.88
CA ASP A 300 18.82 -14.86 -8.02
C ASP A 300 19.61 -13.68 -8.57
N ILE A 301 20.93 -13.85 -8.62
CA ILE A 301 21.89 -12.89 -9.15
C ILE A 301 22.53 -13.51 -10.38
N GLN A 302 22.36 -12.86 -11.54
CA GLN A 302 22.88 -13.34 -12.82
C GLN A 302 23.65 -12.24 -13.54
N ASN A 303 24.74 -12.63 -14.20
CA ASN A 303 25.39 -11.86 -15.25
C ASN A 303 25.89 -12.81 -16.36
N ASP A 304 26.54 -12.28 -17.39
CA ASP A 304 26.97 -13.07 -18.55
C ASP A 304 27.91 -14.24 -18.22
N ASN A 305 28.58 -14.22 -17.06
CA ASN A 305 29.57 -15.23 -16.68
C ASN A 305 29.19 -16.04 -15.43
N SER A 306 28.11 -15.69 -14.74
CA SER A 306 27.78 -16.30 -13.45
C SER A 306 26.29 -16.25 -13.13
N TYR A 307 25.86 -17.25 -12.38
CA TYR A 307 24.54 -17.33 -11.77
C TYR A 307 24.73 -17.80 -10.33
N ALA A 308 24.08 -17.12 -9.39
CA ALA A 308 24.03 -17.50 -7.98
C ALA A 308 22.62 -17.32 -7.43
N SER A 309 22.17 -18.28 -6.65
CA SER A 309 20.89 -18.27 -5.96
C SER A 309 21.15 -18.22 -4.46
N HIS A 310 20.59 -17.23 -3.78
CA HIS A 310 20.84 -17.00 -2.36
C HIS A 310 19.55 -17.09 -1.57
N LYS A 311 19.47 -18.03 -0.62
CA LYS A 311 18.31 -18.14 0.28
C LYS A 311 18.11 -16.85 1.06
N LEU A 312 16.88 -16.34 1.09
CA LEU A 312 16.50 -15.18 1.90
C LEU A 312 16.21 -15.61 3.34
N ASN A 313 17.19 -15.41 4.23
CA ASN A 313 17.11 -15.80 5.63
C ASN A 313 17.79 -14.80 6.59
N TYR A 314 17.72 -13.51 6.25
CA TYR A 314 18.37 -12.45 7.02
C TYR A 314 17.94 -12.48 8.50
N GLN A 315 18.94 -12.48 9.39
CA GLN A 315 18.74 -12.55 10.84
C GLN A 315 17.86 -13.72 11.32
N GLY A 316 17.90 -14.84 10.59
CA GLY A 316 17.12 -16.03 10.92
C GLY A 316 15.67 -15.99 10.44
N SER A 317 15.32 -15.02 9.58
CA SER A 317 14.02 -15.00 8.90
C SER A 317 13.84 -16.28 8.09
N ASP A 318 12.61 -16.76 8.00
CA ASP A 318 12.24 -17.89 7.15
C ASP A 318 11.34 -17.38 6.02
N ALA A 319 11.93 -16.65 5.08
CA ALA A 319 11.20 -15.91 4.07
C ALA A 319 10.42 -16.86 3.17
N ARG A 320 9.09 -16.78 3.25
CA ARG A 320 8.21 -17.77 2.63
C ARG A 320 6.89 -17.14 2.22
N LEU A 321 6.48 -17.43 1.00
CA LEU A 321 5.16 -17.11 0.48
C LEU A 321 4.15 -18.19 0.88
N SER A 322 2.95 -17.76 1.24
CA SER A 322 1.79 -18.60 1.40
C SER A 322 0.85 -18.48 0.20
N LYS A 323 -0.18 -19.34 0.21
CA LYS A 323 -1.21 -19.43 -0.82
C LYS A 323 -2.47 -18.76 -0.32
N ALA A 324 -3.33 -18.36 -1.25
CA ALA A 324 -4.61 -17.74 -0.98
C ALA A 324 -4.54 -16.43 -0.17
N GLU A 325 -3.39 -15.74 -0.21
CA GLU A 325 -3.21 -14.42 0.37
C GLU A 325 -2.21 -13.58 -0.44
N TRP A 326 -2.31 -12.27 -0.27
CA TRP A 326 -1.44 -11.29 -0.92
C TRP A 326 -0.19 -11.05 -0.07
N HIS A 327 0.98 -11.09 -0.70
CA HIS A 327 2.26 -10.73 -0.10
C HIS A 327 2.86 -9.52 -0.78
N PHE A 328 3.51 -8.66 -0.01
CA PHE A 328 4.22 -7.49 -0.51
C PHE A 328 5.72 -7.76 -0.57
N ILE A 329 6.29 -7.72 -1.77
CA ILE A 329 7.73 -7.94 -1.99
C ILE A 329 8.38 -6.62 -2.37
N GLN A 330 9.55 -6.35 -1.80
CA GLN A 330 10.40 -5.21 -2.18
C GLN A 330 11.83 -5.70 -2.44
N LEU A 331 12.41 -5.34 -3.57
CA LEU A 331 13.81 -5.58 -3.94
C LEU A 331 14.50 -4.24 -4.16
N LYS A 332 15.50 -3.91 -3.34
CA LYS A 332 16.40 -2.79 -3.59
C LYS A 332 17.71 -3.30 -4.14
N VAL A 333 18.17 -2.71 -5.25
CA VAL A 333 19.52 -2.92 -5.77
C VAL A 333 20.27 -1.60 -5.71
N SER A 334 21.47 -1.63 -5.15
CA SER A 334 22.39 -0.51 -5.10
C SER A 334 23.74 -0.94 -5.67
N LEU A 335 24.17 -0.25 -6.72
CA LEU A 335 25.39 -0.57 -7.43
C LEU A 335 26.52 0.36 -6.98
N GLY A 336 27.62 -0.23 -6.55
CA GLY A 336 28.80 0.49 -6.09
C GLY A 336 29.57 1.18 -7.22
N SER A 337 30.62 1.91 -6.84
CA SER A 337 31.52 2.57 -7.80
C SER A 337 32.67 1.65 -8.25
N THR A 338 32.92 0.56 -7.51
CA THR A 338 33.95 -0.44 -7.81
C THR A 338 33.39 -1.85 -7.66
N GLN A 339 34.09 -2.85 -8.22
CA GLN A 339 33.70 -4.26 -8.09
C GLN A 339 33.60 -4.68 -6.61
N GLY A 340 32.64 -5.54 -6.29
CA GLY A 340 32.41 -6.07 -4.95
C GLY A 340 31.73 -5.08 -4.01
N GLN A 341 31.13 -4.02 -4.54
CA GLN A 341 30.40 -3.03 -3.74
C GLN A 341 28.90 -3.01 -4.05
N ASP A 342 28.43 -3.86 -4.96
CA ASP A 342 27.01 -3.94 -5.22
C ASP A 342 26.30 -4.63 -4.04
N ARG A 343 25.05 -4.22 -3.81
CA ARG A 343 24.21 -4.70 -2.74
C ARG A 343 22.80 -4.94 -3.24
N ALA A 344 22.17 -5.99 -2.72
CA ALA A 344 20.75 -6.22 -2.91
C ALA A 344 20.08 -6.52 -1.57
N GLU A 345 18.97 -5.84 -1.31
CA GLU A 345 18.18 -6.00 -0.09
C GLU A 345 16.77 -6.41 -0.49
N VAL A 346 16.17 -7.31 0.30
CA VAL A 346 14.82 -7.82 0.03
C VAL A 346 13.95 -7.73 1.27
N TRP A 347 12.70 -7.30 1.10
CA TRP A 347 11.66 -7.30 2.12
C TRP A 347 10.48 -8.14 1.65
N LEU A 348 9.88 -8.85 2.61
CA LEU A 348 8.63 -9.57 2.47
C LEU A 348 7.70 -9.07 3.58
N ASP A 349 6.52 -8.58 3.21
CA ASP A 349 5.50 -8.05 4.13
C ASP A 349 6.07 -7.03 5.13
N HIS A 350 6.90 -6.12 4.59
CA HIS A 350 7.62 -5.05 5.31
C HIS A 350 8.74 -5.52 6.25
N GLU A 351 9.01 -6.82 6.37
CA GLU A 351 10.15 -7.36 7.10
C GLU A 351 11.34 -7.57 6.18
N LYS A 352 12.53 -7.11 6.59
CA LYS A 352 13.75 -7.36 5.82
C LYS A 352 14.13 -8.83 5.93
N VAL A 353 14.17 -9.51 4.78
CA VAL A 353 14.48 -10.93 4.66
C VAL A 353 15.77 -11.22 3.89
N GLY A 354 16.34 -10.21 3.23
CA GLY A 354 17.60 -10.30 2.49
C GLY A 354 18.46 -9.05 2.63
N ASP A 355 19.77 -9.24 2.76
CA ASP A 355 20.79 -8.18 2.72
C ASP A 355 22.10 -8.78 2.22
N LEU A 356 22.26 -8.82 0.90
CA LEU A 356 23.42 -9.35 0.22
C LEU A 356 24.36 -8.20 -0.13
N GLN A 357 25.56 -8.23 0.43
CA GLN A 357 26.63 -7.27 0.18
C GLN A 357 27.78 -7.95 -0.57
N GLY A 358 28.67 -7.17 -1.17
CA GLY A 358 29.84 -7.73 -1.85
C GLY A 358 29.53 -8.27 -3.26
N LEU A 359 28.39 -7.90 -3.84
CA LEU A 359 27.95 -8.39 -5.14
C LEU A 359 28.76 -7.74 -6.28
N ASN A 360 28.73 -8.41 -7.44
CA ASN A 360 29.36 -7.99 -8.69
C ASN A 360 28.34 -8.09 -9.83
N LEU A 361 27.28 -7.28 -9.75
CA LEU A 361 26.25 -7.19 -10.79
C LEU A 361 26.80 -6.39 -11.97
N ALA A 362 27.21 -5.16 -11.68
CA ALA A 362 27.83 -4.25 -12.64
C ALA A 362 29.36 -4.37 -12.54
N ALA A 363 30.06 -4.53 -13.66
CA ALA A 363 31.52 -4.56 -13.68
C ALA A 363 32.13 -3.16 -13.43
N GLY A 364 31.96 -2.62 -12.22
CA GLY A 364 32.37 -1.25 -11.83
C GLY A 364 31.32 -0.19 -12.20
N LEU A 365 31.75 0.90 -12.85
CA LEU A 365 30.87 2.01 -13.26
C LEU A 365 30.05 1.72 -14.54
N SER A 366 30.26 0.58 -15.20
CA SER A 366 29.46 0.17 -16.36
C SER A 366 28.09 -0.36 -15.92
N GLY A 367 27.06 -0.22 -16.77
CA GLY A 367 25.72 -0.77 -16.52
C GLY A 367 24.97 -0.15 -15.32
N ASN A 368 24.17 0.89 -15.56
CA ASN A 368 23.18 1.37 -14.58
C ASN A 368 21.95 0.45 -14.56
N ILE A 369 21.19 0.48 -13.47
CA ILE A 369 19.83 -0.04 -13.45
C ILE A 369 18.99 0.85 -14.37
N ASN A 370 18.44 0.28 -15.43
CA ASN A 370 17.64 1.04 -16.40
C ASN A 370 16.46 0.23 -16.97
N ALA A 371 16.24 -0.98 -16.46
CA ALA A 371 15.03 -1.73 -16.75
C ALA A 371 14.53 -2.53 -15.54
N MET A 372 13.20 -2.70 -15.51
CA MET A 372 12.52 -3.71 -14.73
C MET A 372 12.22 -4.90 -15.65
N LEU A 373 12.43 -6.10 -15.13
CA LEU A 373 11.98 -7.32 -15.79
C LEU A 373 10.77 -7.87 -15.04
N MET A 374 9.60 -7.75 -15.67
CA MET A 374 8.41 -8.44 -15.20
C MET A 374 8.43 -9.84 -15.79
N SER A 375 8.96 -10.79 -15.02
CA SER A 375 9.06 -12.17 -15.43
C SER A 375 8.51 -13.07 -14.35
N SER A 376 7.59 -13.95 -14.76
CA SER A 376 7.11 -15.03 -13.92
C SER A 376 6.97 -16.30 -14.74
N TYR A 377 7.79 -17.29 -14.40
CA TYR A 377 7.78 -18.63 -15.02
C TYR A 377 8.31 -19.67 -14.03
N LEU A 378 7.99 -20.94 -14.29
CA LEU A 378 8.39 -22.06 -13.46
C LEU A 378 9.77 -22.60 -13.87
N LYS A 379 10.57 -23.02 -12.87
CA LYS A 379 11.92 -23.54 -13.13
C LYS A 379 11.95 -25.01 -13.56
N THR A 380 10.89 -25.76 -13.28
CA THR A 380 10.81 -27.20 -13.58
C THR A 380 9.42 -27.61 -14.07
N ASP A 381 9.37 -28.73 -14.81
CA ASP A 381 8.21 -29.15 -15.59
C ASP A 381 7.18 -29.99 -14.81
N ASN A 382 7.25 -30.07 -13.48
CA ASN A 382 6.35 -30.94 -12.70
C ASN A 382 5.04 -30.23 -12.31
N LYS A 383 3.99 -30.34 -13.15
CA LYS A 383 2.68 -29.72 -12.88
C LYS A 383 1.52 -30.67 -13.13
N SER A 384 0.67 -30.86 -12.12
CA SER A 384 -0.60 -31.60 -12.21
C SER A 384 -1.80 -30.66 -12.45
N GLY A 385 -1.66 -29.68 -13.35
CA GLY A 385 -2.70 -28.68 -13.64
C GLY A 385 -2.12 -27.31 -13.99
N ASN A 386 -2.98 -26.41 -14.48
CA ASN A 386 -2.62 -25.00 -14.63
C ASN A 386 -2.36 -24.41 -13.25
N GLN A 387 -1.43 -23.47 -13.16
CA GLN A 387 -1.06 -22.83 -11.90
C GLN A 387 -1.21 -21.33 -12.06
N GLU A 388 -1.92 -20.68 -11.15
CA GLU A 388 -2.31 -19.27 -11.31
C GLU A 388 -1.73 -18.41 -10.18
N LEU A 389 -1.26 -17.23 -10.55
CA LEU A 389 -0.84 -16.19 -9.61
C LEU A 389 -1.27 -14.83 -10.13
N TRP A 390 -1.32 -13.84 -9.25
CA TRP A 390 -1.72 -12.47 -9.56
C TRP A 390 -0.65 -11.50 -9.07
N PHE A 391 -0.49 -10.40 -9.80
CA PHE A 391 0.35 -9.27 -9.43
C PHE A 391 -0.49 -7.99 -9.36
N ASP A 392 -0.19 -7.16 -8.38
CA ASP A 392 -0.83 -5.86 -8.22
C ASP A 392 0.18 -4.80 -7.76
N ASP A 393 -0.12 -3.53 -8.01
CA ASP A 393 0.65 -2.36 -7.54
C ASP A 393 2.18 -2.50 -7.70
N VAL A 394 2.63 -2.65 -8.95
CA VAL A 394 4.06 -2.75 -9.31
C VAL A 394 4.68 -1.35 -9.31
N VAL A 395 5.68 -1.09 -8.48
CA VAL A 395 6.27 0.24 -8.27
C VAL A 395 7.78 0.22 -8.39
N VAL A 396 8.33 1.18 -9.14
CA VAL A 396 9.76 1.52 -9.13
C VAL A 396 9.94 2.80 -8.34
N SER A 397 10.86 2.79 -7.40
CA SER A 397 11.13 3.91 -6.50
C SER A 397 12.63 4.03 -6.20
N LYS A 398 13.06 5.14 -5.60
CA LYS A 398 14.44 5.38 -5.17
C LYS A 398 14.79 4.59 -3.91
N GLU A 399 13.81 4.42 -3.03
CA GLU A 399 13.92 3.78 -1.72
C GLU A 399 12.73 2.86 -1.50
N PRO A 400 12.88 1.76 -0.74
CA PRO A 400 11.77 0.90 -0.34
C PRO A 400 10.62 1.72 0.28
N LEU A 401 9.38 1.39 -0.13
CA LEU A 401 8.12 1.96 0.38
C LEU A 401 7.85 1.62 1.85
#